data_AF-A0A3B0SC00-F1
#
_entry.id   AF-A0A3B0SC00-F1
#
_cell.length_a   1.000
_cell.length_b   1.000
_cell.length_c   1.000
_cell.angle_alpha   90.00
_cell.angle_beta   90.00
_cell.angle_gamma   90.00
#
_symmetry.space_group_name_H-M   'P 1'
#
loop_
_entity.id
_entity.type
_entity.pdbx_description
1 polymer ?
#
loop_
_entity_poly.entity_id
_entity_poly.type
_entity_poly.pdbx_seq_one_letter_code
_entity_poly.pdbx_strand_id
1 'polypeptide(L)'
;MRKSRLSRYKQDRLIECFVSGSTARTAASMIGVNKSKAAYYFHRLREIITYELEQESDGVFAGDIEVNESYTRLRGHKLWW
;
A
#
# COMPACT_ATOMS: atom_id res chain seq x y z
N MET A 1 10.00 5.05 4.89
CA MET A 1 10.35 5.94 3.75
C MET A 1 11.40 6.95 4.17
N ARG A 2 12.46 7.20 3.36
CA ARG A 2 13.37 8.34 3.57
C ARG A 2 12.54 9.63 3.69
N LYS A 3 13.02 10.62 4.46
CA LYS A 3 12.30 11.89 4.72
C LYS A 3 11.67 12.44 3.44
N SER A 4 10.36 12.31 3.33
CA SER A 4 9.61 12.86 2.20
C SER A 4 9.59 14.38 2.31
N ARG A 5 9.70 15.07 1.17
CA ARG A 5 9.51 16.53 1.09
C ARG A 5 8.04 16.94 1.25
N LEU A 6 7.12 15.98 1.38
CA LEU A 6 5.71 16.24 1.66
C LEU A 6 5.51 16.53 3.14
N SER A 7 4.70 17.53 3.46
CA SER A 7 4.27 17.77 4.84
C SER A 7 3.54 16.54 5.38
N ARG A 8 3.56 16.37 6.70
CA ARG A 8 2.92 15.22 7.35
C ARG A 8 1.43 15.12 6.99
N TYR A 9 0.72 16.24 7.06
CA TYR A 9 -0.69 16.35 6.64
C TYR A 9 -0.94 15.78 5.22
N LYS A 10 -0.09 16.11 4.25
CA LYS A 10 -0.25 15.62 2.88
C LYS A 10 0.04 14.12 2.76
N GLN A 11 0.96 13.60 3.57
CA GLN A 11 1.23 12.16 3.62
C GLN A 11 0.03 11.42 4.21
N ASP A 12 -0.51 11.88 5.33
CA ASP A 12 -1.65 11.24 5.99
C ASP A 12 -2.87 11.20 5.05
N ARG A 13 -3.17 12.31 4.35
CA ARG A 13 -4.23 12.34 3.33
C ARG A 13 -3.97 11.40 2.14
N LEU A 14 -2.71 11.23 1.72
CA LEU A 14 -2.35 10.29 0.65
C LEU A 14 -2.55 8.84 1.11
N ILE A 15 -2.24 8.54 2.37
CA ILE A 15 -2.48 7.21 2.97
C ILE A 15 -3.99 6.95 3.06
N GLU A 16 -4.79 7.90 3.53
CA GLU A 16 -6.26 7.78 3.55
C GLU A 16 -6.82 7.46 2.16
N CYS A 17 -6.38 8.19 1.13
CA CYS A 17 -6.78 7.94 -0.25
C CYS A 17 -6.33 6.56 -0.77
N PHE A 18 -5.14 6.11 -0.36
CA PHE A 18 -4.62 4.80 -0.73
C PHE A 18 -5.46 3.67 -0.13
N VAL A 19 -5.77 3.76 1.18
CA VAL A 19 -6.62 2.80 1.89
C VAL A 19 -8.05 2.81 1.34
N SER A 20 -8.56 3.97 0.93
CA SER A 20 -9.88 4.09 0.29
C SER A 20 -9.94 3.52 -1.14
N GLY A 21 -8.81 3.04 -1.70
CA GLY A 21 -8.73 2.57 -3.09
C GLY A 21 -8.81 3.67 -4.15
N SER A 22 -8.66 4.94 -3.77
CA SER A 22 -8.61 6.03 -4.74
C SER A 22 -7.37 5.93 -5.63
N THR A 23 -7.45 6.37 -6.88
CA THR A 23 -6.25 6.42 -7.73
C THR A 23 -5.29 7.53 -7.27
N ALA A 24 -3.98 7.32 -7.48
CA ALA A 24 -2.98 8.35 -7.17
C ALA A 24 -3.24 9.67 -7.92
N ARG A 25 -3.86 9.61 -9.10
CA ARG A 25 -4.25 10.79 -9.89
C ARG A 25 -5.35 11.59 -9.18
N THR A 26 -6.39 10.91 -8.71
CA THR A 26 -7.49 11.54 -7.95
C THR A 26 -6.97 12.14 -6.65
N ALA A 27 -6.17 11.38 -5.90
CA ALA A 27 -5.56 11.84 -4.66
C ALA A 27 -4.66 13.06 -4.89
N ALA A 28 -3.88 13.08 -5.98
CA ALA A 28 -3.03 14.21 -6.32
C ALA A 28 -3.82 15.51 -6.55
N SER A 29 -4.93 15.40 -7.28
CA SER A 29 -5.82 16.54 -7.55
C SER A 29 -6.51 17.04 -6.28
N MET A 30 -6.96 16.13 -5.41
CA MET A 30 -7.67 16.47 -4.18
C MET A 30 -6.76 17.12 -3.12
N ILE A 31 -5.52 16.62 -2.98
CA ILE A 31 -4.58 17.05 -1.93
C ILE A 31 -3.68 18.22 -2.40
N GLY A 32 -3.67 18.52 -3.70
CA GLY A 32 -2.80 19.54 -4.27
C GLY A 32 -1.33 19.12 -4.21
N VAL A 33 -1.03 17.92 -4.71
CA VAL A 33 0.34 17.42 -4.89
C VAL A 33 0.60 17.10 -6.35
N ASN A 34 1.87 17.10 -6.75
CA ASN A 34 2.24 16.71 -8.10
C ASN A 34 1.85 15.23 -8.35
N LYS A 35 1.17 14.96 -9.48
CA LYS A 35 0.71 13.61 -9.86
C LYS A 35 1.81 12.55 -9.80
N SER A 36 3.02 12.87 -10.25
CA SER A 36 4.15 11.93 -10.24
C SER A 36 4.63 11.65 -8.83
N LYS A 37 4.55 12.64 -7.92
CA LYS A 37 4.88 12.44 -6.51
C LYS A 37 3.84 11.56 -5.80
N ALA A 38 2.55 11.75 -6.08
CA ALA A 38 1.50 10.90 -5.53
C ALA A 38 1.62 9.45 -6.04
N ALA A 39 1.85 9.27 -7.34
CA ALA A 39 2.06 7.95 -7.93
C ALA A 39 3.29 7.24 -7.33
N TYR A 40 4.41 7.96 -7.19
CA TYR A 40 5.60 7.43 -6.53
C TYR A 40 5.34 7.07 -5.06
N TYR A 41 4.58 7.90 -4.33
CA TYR A 41 4.20 7.63 -2.95
C TYR A 41 3.39 6.34 -2.83
N PHE A 42 2.39 6.17 -3.69
CA PHE A 42 1.54 4.97 -3.73
C PHE A 42 2.34 3.71 -4.07
N HIS A 43 3.27 3.81 -5.02
CA HIS A 43 4.19 2.72 -5.33
C HIS A 43 5.02 2.31 -4.12
N ARG A 44 5.61 3.27 -3.39
CA ARG A 44 6.38 2.97 -2.18
C ARG A 44 5.53 2.35 -1.07
N LEU A 45 4.28 2.79 -0.91
CA LEU A 45 3.36 2.16 0.03
C LEU A 45 3.13 0.69 -0.31
N ARG A 46 2.93 0.37 -1.59
CA ARG A 46 2.76 -1.02 -2.04
C ARG A 46 4.00 -1.87 -1.75
N GLU A 47 5.19 -1.38 -2.09
CA GLU A 47 6.43 -2.12 -1.81
C GLU A 47 6.62 -2.38 -0.31
N ILE A 48 6.29 -1.41 0.55
CA ILE A 48 6.34 -1.61 2.00
C ILE A 48 5.34 -2.69 2.42
N ILE A 49 4.08 -2.59 2.00
CA ILE A 49 3.06 -3.58 2.35
C ILE A 49 3.46 -4.98 1.87
N THR A 50 3.95 -5.10 0.63
CA THR A 50 4.43 -6.38 0.08
C THR A 50 5.58 -6.93 0.91
N TYR A 51 6.57 -6.10 1.24
CA TYR A 51 7.70 -6.51 2.07
C TYR A 51 7.27 -6.99 3.47
N GLU A 52 6.39 -6.25 4.14
CA GLU A 52 5.89 -6.64 5.46
C GLU A 52 5.06 -7.93 5.40
N LEU A 53 4.22 -8.11 4.38
CA LEU A 53 3.44 -9.34 4.17
C LEU A 53 4.34 -10.55 3.86
N GLU A 54 5.41 -10.36 3.09
CA GLU A 54 6.40 -11.41 2.83
C GLU A 54 7.11 -11.82 4.13
N GLN A 55 7.56 -10.86 4.95
CA GLN A 55 8.17 -11.16 6.24
C GLN A 55 7.21 -11.81 7.24
N GLU A 56 5.94 -11.38 7.28
CA GLU A 56 4.92 -12.01 8.11
C GLU A 56 4.68 -13.45 7.65
N SER A 57 4.63 -13.70 6.34
CA SER A 57 4.49 -15.06 5.80
C SER A 57 5.68 -15.96 6.14
N ASP A 58 6.90 -15.43 6.16
CA ASP A 58 8.10 -16.17 6.56
C ASP A 58 8.16 -16.42 8.09
N GLY A 59 7.60 -15.53 8.90
CA GLY A 59 7.50 -15.68 10.37
C GLY A 59 6.40 -16.63 10.86
N VAL A 60 5.43 -16.94 10.00
CA VAL A 60 4.27 -17.81 10.27
C VAL A 60 4.58 -19.31 10.13
N PHE A 61 5.71 -19.69 9.53
CA PHE A 61 6.12 -21.10 9.36
C PHE A 61 6.69 -21.78 10.63
N ALA A 62 6.55 -21.19 11.82
CA ALA A 62 7.07 -21.74 13.08
C ALA A 62 6.00 -22.24 14.08
N GLY A 63 4.72 -22.18 13.75
CA GLY A 63 3.65 -22.73 14.59
C GLY A 63 2.35 -22.82 13.81
N ASP A 64 1.63 -23.93 13.96
CA ASP A 64 0.43 -24.30 13.23
C ASP A 64 -0.56 -23.13 13.08
N ILE A 65 -0.53 -22.46 11.92
CA ILE A 65 -1.51 -21.45 11.57
C ILE A 65 -2.54 -22.14 10.67
N GLU A 66 -3.71 -22.34 11.25
CA GLU A 66 -4.90 -22.83 10.57
C GLU A 66 -5.24 -21.84 9.43
N VAL A 67 -4.77 -22.18 8.23
CA VAL A 67 -5.02 -21.42 7.00
C VAL A 67 -6.52 -21.46 6.75
N ASN A 68 -7.21 -20.37 7.08
CA ASN A 68 -8.59 -20.18 6.63
C ASN A 68 -8.59 -20.19 5.09
N GLU A 69 -9.14 -21.25 4.50
CA GLU A 69 -9.17 -21.57 3.06
C GLU A 69 -9.84 -20.49 2.17
N SER A 70 -10.29 -19.38 2.75
CA SER A 70 -10.75 -18.20 2.01
C SER A 70 -9.62 -17.24 1.59
N TYR A 71 -8.42 -17.34 2.16
CA TYR A 71 -7.27 -16.47 1.85
C TYR A 71 -6.55 -16.84 0.53
N THR A 72 -6.68 -18.09 0.08
CA THR A 72 -5.93 -18.63 -1.07
C THR A 72 -6.59 -18.42 -2.43
N ARG A 73 -7.85 -17.95 -2.50
CA ARG A 73 -8.54 -17.70 -3.80
C ARG A 73 -8.26 -16.33 -4.41
N LEU A 74 -7.58 -15.42 -3.70
CA LEU A 74 -7.14 -14.13 -4.26
C LEU A 74 -5.64 -14.11 -4.62
N ARG A 75 -5.01 -15.28 -4.84
CA ARG A 75 -3.83 -15.38 -5.72
C ARG A 75 -4.24 -15.17 -7.18
N GLY A 76 -4.70 -13.95 -7.46
CA GLY A 76 -4.87 -13.41 -8.79
C GLY A 76 -3.86 -12.30 -8.95
N HIS A 77 -2.82 -12.58 -9.71
CA HIS A 77 -1.92 -11.59 -10.29
C HIS A 77 -2.74 -10.65 -11.18
N LYS A 78 -3.46 -9.69 -10.59
CA LYS A 78 -4.26 -8.71 -11.33
C LYS A 78 -4.57 -7.53 -10.42
N LEU A 79 -3.81 -6.46 -10.67
CA LEU A 79 -4.27 -5.08 -10.57
C LEU A 79 -5.05 -4.78 -9.28
N TRP A 80 -4.32 -4.70 -8.18
CA TRP A 80 -4.71 -3.82 -7.08
C TRP A 80 -4.45 -2.37 -7.54
N TRP A 81 -5.23 -1.95 -8.55
CA TRP A 81 -5.32 -0.65 -9.26
C TRP A 81 -4.06 -0.06 -9.89
#